data_AF-A0A6L3ALT7-F1
#
_entry.id   AF-A0A6L3ALT7-F1
#
_cell.length_a   1.000
_cell.length_b   1.000
_cell.length_c   1.000
_cell.angle_alpha   90.00
_cell.angle_beta   90.00
_cell.angle_gamma   90.00
#
_symmetry.space_group_name_H-M   'P 1'
#
loop_
_entity.id
_entity.type
_entity.pdbx_description
1 polymer ?
#
loop_
_entity_poly.entity_id
_entity_poly.type
_entity_poly.pdbx_seq_one_letter_code
_entity_poly.pdbx_strand_id
1 'polypeptide(L)'
;MQGGMITEKDDRICPNTNCQYDNHVKGANFCILCGTLLYHRCENCVDVNPRYARFCYYCGSSITDVKPSAQYEADFGGNIGTQQR
;
A
#
# COMPACT_ATOMS: atom_id res chain seq x y z
N MET A 1 23.22 20.61 22.11
CA MET A 1 22.76 20.79 20.73
C MET A 1 23.34 19.69 19.87
N GLN A 2 22.57 18.64 19.55
CA GLN A 2 22.76 17.76 18.39
C GLN A 2 21.47 16.93 18.27
N GLY A 3 20.40 17.60 17.81
CA GLY A 3 19.16 16.94 17.42
C GLY A 3 19.37 16.23 16.09
N GLY A 4 20.01 15.07 16.13
CA GLY A 4 20.08 14.19 14.97
C GLY A 4 18.68 13.63 14.74
N MET A 5 17.98 14.15 13.74
CA MET A 5 16.84 13.46 13.15
C MET A 5 17.39 12.20 12.48
N ILE A 6 17.61 11.14 13.26
CA ILE A 6 17.68 9.79 12.70
C ILE A 6 16.28 9.51 12.18
N THR A 7 16.04 9.77 10.90
CA THR A 7 14.90 9.16 10.21
C THR A 7 15.20 7.66 10.24
N GLU A 8 14.73 6.98 11.29
CA GLU A 8 14.81 5.54 11.36
C GLU A 8 14.23 5.00 10.05
N LYS A 9 15.01 4.18 9.32
CA LYS A 9 14.63 3.66 8.02
C LYS A 9 13.81 2.38 8.21
N ASP A 10 12.82 2.19 7.35
CA ASP A 10 12.13 0.92 7.18
C ASP A 10 12.67 0.23 5.92
N ASP A 11 13.41 -0.87 6.11
CA ASP A 11 14.13 -1.62 5.06
C ASP A 11 13.20 -2.45 4.15
N ARG A 12 11.89 -2.33 4.32
CA ARG A 12 10.92 -3.06 3.50
C ARG A 12 10.84 -2.46 2.10
N ILE A 13 10.94 -3.32 1.10
CA ILE A 13 10.77 -2.98 -0.31
C ILE A 13 9.30 -2.65 -0.57
N CYS A 14 9.06 -1.60 -1.35
CA CYS A 14 7.74 -1.19 -1.78
C CYS A 14 7.04 -2.37 -2.50
N PRO A 15 5.82 -2.76 -2.11
CA PRO A 15 5.14 -3.91 -2.70
C PRO A 15 4.69 -3.66 -4.14
N ASN A 16 4.77 -2.42 -4.64
CA ASN A 16 4.57 -2.11 -6.04
C ASN A 16 5.81 -2.53 -6.85
N THR A 17 5.64 -3.57 -7.66
CA THR A 17 6.70 -4.15 -8.51
C THR A 17 7.25 -3.17 -9.54
N ASN A 18 6.53 -2.11 -9.89
CA ASN A 18 7.02 -1.06 -10.78
C ASN A 18 7.86 0.01 -10.04
N CYS A 19 7.81 0.06 -8.71
CA CYS A 19 8.53 1.04 -7.91
C CYS A 19 9.77 0.45 -7.24
N GLN A 20 9.60 -0.66 -6.48
CA GLN A 20 10.67 -1.38 -5.78
C GLN A 20 11.55 -0.51 -4.85
N TYR A 21 11.09 0.69 -4.48
CA TYR A 21 11.80 1.56 -3.56
C TYR A 21 11.92 0.92 -2.17
N ASP A 22 13.07 1.00 -1.52
CA ASP A 22 13.36 0.34 -0.25
C ASP A 22 13.72 1.31 0.88
N ASN A 23 13.74 2.62 0.61
CA ASN A 23 14.24 3.63 1.53
C ASN A 23 13.12 4.44 2.20
N HIS A 24 12.26 3.73 2.92
CA HIS A 24 11.10 4.34 3.56
C HIS A 24 11.45 4.94 4.92
N VAL A 25 10.82 6.07 5.25
CA VAL A 25 10.86 6.61 6.62
C VAL A 25 9.99 5.72 7.51
N LYS A 26 10.51 5.34 8.69
CA LYS A 26 9.77 4.53 9.67
C LYS A 26 8.44 5.19 10.01
N GLY A 27 7.37 4.41 9.90
CA GLY A 27 6.01 4.87 10.18
C GLY A 27 5.34 5.66 9.06
N ALA A 28 5.95 5.75 7.87
CA ALA A 28 5.30 6.27 6.67
C ALA A 28 4.18 5.32 6.21
N ASN A 29 2.97 5.86 6.00
CA ASN A 29 1.86 5.06 5.50
C ASN A 29 1.99 4.77 4.00
N PHE A 30 2.61 5.67 3.24
CA PHE A 30 2.73 5.60 1.79
C PHE A 30 4.20 5.65 1.33
N CYS A 31 4.50 4.97 0.23
CA CYS A 31 5.77 5.10 -0.46
C CYS A 31 5.92 6.51 -1.05
N ILE A 32 7.04 7.17 -0.77
CA ILE A 32 7.29 8.55 -1.23
C ILE A 32 7.40 8.67 -2.76
N LEU A 33 7.81 7.60 -3.44
CA LEU A 33 7.99 7.63 -4.90
C LEU A 33 6.71 7.33 -5.68
N CYS A 34 5.90 6.38 -5.20
CA CYS A 34 4.75 5.87 -5.99
C CYS A 34 3.40 5.96 -5.28
N GLY A 35 3.34 6.46 -4.03
CA GLY A 35 2.10 6.57 -3.26
C GLY A 35 1.48 5.24 -2.85
N THR A 36 2.16 4.10 -3.08
CA THR A 36 1.64 2.78 -2.67
C THR A 36 1.57 2.70 -1.15
N LEU A 37 0.44 2.21 -0.63
CA LEU A 37 0.23 2.04 0.79
C LEU A 37 1.11 0.92 1.35
N LEU A 38 1.92 1.24 2.36
CA LEU A 38 2.85 0.36 3.05
C LEU A 38 2.22 -0.22 4.33
N TYR A 39 1.58 0.64 5.12
CA TYR A 39 0.95 0.28 6.40
C TYR A 39 -0.40 0.96 6.61
N HIS A 40 -1.19 0.33 7.47
CA HIS A 40 -2.39 0.92 8.05
C HIS A 40 -2.14 1.38 9.46
N ARG A 41 -2.54 2.60 9.81
CA ARG A 41 -2.71 2.96 11.21
C ARG A 41 -4.11 2.60 11.66
N CYS A 42 -4.22 1.94 12.80
CA CYS A 42 -5.51 1.74 13.43
C CYS A 42 -6.02 3.08 13.97
N GLU A 43 -7.26 3.44 13.68
CA GLU A 43 -7.86 4.69 14.19
C GLU A 43 -8.08 4.66 15.70
N ASN A 44 -8.24 3.46 16.28
CA ASN A 44 -8.56 3.30 17.69
C ASN A 44 -7.34 3.30 18.62
N CYS A 45 -6.22 2.70 18.20
CA CYS A 45 -5.01 2.61 19.03
C CYS A 45 -3.75 3.22 18.38
N VAL A 46 -3.86 3.73 17.15
CA VAL A 46 -2.77 4.38 16.39
C VAL A 46 -1.62 3.44 16.00
N ASP A 47 -1.69 2.15 16.36
CA ASP A 47 -0.68 1.16 15.97
C ASP A 47 -0.59 0.97 14.46
N VAL A 48 0.63 0.68 14.02
CA VAL A 48 0.98 0.44 12.61
C VAL A 48 0.80 -1.04 12.30
N ASN A 49 -0.16 -1.33 11.42
CA ASN A 49 -0.56 -2.66 11.00
C ASN A 49 -0.10 -2.92 9.55
N PRO A 50 0.23 -4.16 9.20
CA PRO A 50 0.59 -4.51 7.82
C PRO A 50 -0.59 -4.31 6.87
N ARG A 51 -0.31 -4.04 5.59
CA ARG A 51 -1.33 -3.76 4.55
C ARG A 51 -2.43 -4.81 4.39
N TYR A 52 -2.16 -6.07 4.76
CA TYR A 52 -3.11 -7.18 4.64
C TYR A 52 -3.94 -7.39 5.92
N ALA A 53 -3.70 -6.59 6.97
CA ALA A 53 -4.44 -6.68 8.22
C ALA A 53 -5.89 -6.24 8.01
N ARG A 54 -6.83 -7.15 8.29
CA ARG A 54 -8.27 -6.81 8.37
C ARG A 54 -8.67 -6.27 9.74
N PHE A 55 -7.92 -6.66 10.77
CA PHE A 55 -8.11 -6.25 12.15
C PHE A 55 -6.78 -5.78 12.73
N CYS A 56 -6.84 -4.84 13.67
CA CYS A 56 -5.67 -4.41 14.40
C CYS A 56 -5.17 -5.53 15.30
N TYR A 57 -3.88 -5.88 15.19
CA TYR A 57 -3.29 -6.95 16.00
C TYR A 57 -3.22 -6.59 17.50
N TYR A 58 -3.25 -5.29 17.83
CA TYR A 58 -3.16 -4.80 19.20
C TYR A 58 -4.54 -4.67 19.87
N CYS A 59 -5.46 -3.89 19.27
CA CYS A 59 -6.75 -3.59 19.88
C CYS A 59 -7.95 -4.37 19.30
N GLY A 60 -7.75 -5.19 18.26
CA GLY A 60 -8.82 -6.00 17.65
C GLY A 60 -9.82 -5.23 16.78
N SER A 61 -9.65 -3.92 16.62
CA SER A 61 -10.55 -3.09 15.82
C SER A 61 -10.45 -3.40 14.33
N SER A 62 -11.58 -3.34 13.60
CA SER A 62 -11.57 -3.51 12.14
C SER A 62 -10.84 -2.36 11.46
N ILE A 63 -9.96 -2.68 10.50
CA ILE A 63 -9.21 -1.71 9.69
C ILE A 63 -9.77 -1.69 8.25
N THR A 64 -11.05 -2.06 8.08
CA THR A 64 -11.73 -2.10 6.77
C THR A 64 -11.74 -0.73 6.11
N ASP A 65 -10.84 -0.52 5.14
CA ASP A 65 -11.07 0.26 3.90
C ASP A 65 -9.84 0.26 2.98
N VAL A 66 -9.48 -0.89 2.41
CA VAL A 66 -8.68 -0.89 1.17
C VAL A 66 -9.31 -1.82 0.16
N LYS A 67 -10.13 -1.24 -0.70
CA LYS A 67 -10.18 -1.74 -2.07
C LYS A 67 -8.76 -1.65 -2.61
N PRO A 68 -8.11 -2.76 -2.97
CA PRO A 68 -6.82 -2.69 -3.63
C PRO A 68 -6.98 -1.82 -4.87
N SER A 69 -6.07 -0.86 -5.07
CA SER A 69 -6.06 0.05 -6.22
C SER A 69 -5.73 -0.64 -7.55
N ALA A 70 -6.07 -1.93 -7.68
CA ALA A 70 -5.91 -2.75 -8.87
C ALA A 70 -7.27 -3.32 -9.28
N GLN A 71 -8.19 -2.44 -9.64
CA GLN A 71 -9.20 -2.74 -10.66
C GLN A 71 -9.12 -1.63 -11.70
N TYR A 72 -8.12 -1.71 -12.58
CA TYR A 72 -8.31 -1.19 -13.92
C TYR A 72 -9.07 -2.29 -14.67
N GLU A 73 -10.40 -2.21 -14.69
CA GLU A 73 -11.14 -2.86 -15.76
C GLU A 73 -10.98 -1.95 -16.98
N ALA A 74 -9.97 -2.24 -17.80
CA ALA A 74 -10.03 -1.83 -19.19
C ALA A 74 -10.91 -2.87 -19.92
N ASP A 75 -12.20 -2.84 -19.62
CA ASP A 75 -13.21 -3.49 -20.44
C ASP A 75 -13.49 -2.58 -21.65
N PHE A 76 -12.63 -2.69 -22.67
CA PHE A 76 -13.02 -2.40 -24.04
C PHE A 76 -13.17 -3.75 -24.74
N GLY A 77 -14.33 -4.35 -24.54
CA GLY A 77 -14.75 -5.61 -25.14
C GLY A 77 -14.54 -5.66 -26.66
N GLY A 78 -14.10 -6.83 -27.12
CA GLY A 78 -13.88 -7.12 -28.52
C GLY A 78 -15.16 -7.41 -29.30
N ASN A 79 -15.13 -7.13 -30.60
CA ASN A 79 -15.76 -7.93 -31.65
C ASN A 79 -15.21 -7.49 -33.02
N ILE A 80 -14.29 -8.25 -33.63
CA ILE A 80 -14.06 -8.18 -35.08
C ILE A 80 -14.37 -9.58 -35.60
N GLY A 81 -15.51 -9.66 -36.28
CA GLY A 81 -16.20 -10.90 -36.58
C GLY A 81 -15.42 -11.85 -37.47
N THR A 82 -15.59 -13.13 -37.16
CA THR A 82 -15.49 -14.22 -38.13
C THR A 82 -16.62 -14.08 -39.17
N GLN A 83 -16.28 -13.73 -40.42
CA GLN A 83 -17.11 -14.09 -41.58
C GLN A 83 -16.31 -14.10 -42.89
N GLN A 84 -16.10 -15.32 -43.40
CA GLN A 84 -16.29 -15.78 -44.78
C GLN A 84 -15.82 -14.88 -45.95
N ARG A 85 -14.76 -15.32 -46.65
CA ARG A 85 -14.88 -15.84 -48.03
C ARG A 85 -13.67 -16.67 -48.44
#